data_AF-X1I6P2-F1
#
_entry.id   AF-X1I6P2-F1
#
_cell.length_a   1.000
_cell.length_b   1.000
_cell.length_c   1.000
_cell.angle_alpha   90.00
_cell.angle_beta   90.00
_cell.angle_gamma   90.00
#
_symmetry.space_group_name_H-M   'P 1'
#
loop_
_entity.id
_entity.type
_entity.pdbx_description
1 polymer ?
#
loop_
_entity_poly.entity_id
_entity_poly.type
_entity_poly.pdbx_seq_one_letter_code
_entity_poly.pdbx_strand_id
1 'polypeptide(L)' 'MAELELKAQIQEAEDAVKEAEEALEMAKAAGVDVEELEAELEEAKAALKKLQEAFAK' A
#
# COMPACT_ATOMS: atom_id res chain seq x y z
N MET A 1 20.96 -9.46 8.40
CA MET A 1 19.73 -10.27 8.40
C MET A 1 18.50 -9.38 8.49
N ALA A 2 18.39 -8.47 9.48
CA ALA A 2 17.24 -7.58 9.63
C ALA A 2 16.99 -6.61 8.44
N GLU A 3 18.03 -6.09 7.78
CA GLU A 3 17.85 -5.22 6.60
C GLU A 3 17.22 -5.92 5.39
N LEU A 4 17.54 -7.21 5.18
CA LEU A 4 16.95 -7.98 4.08
C LEU A 4 15.48 -8.31 4.35
N GLU A 5 15.16 -8.57 5.62
CA GLU A 5 13.80 -8.84 6.07
C GLU A 5 12.93 -7.58 5.99
N LEU A 6 13.46 -6.41 6.38
CA LEU A 6 12.75 -5.14 6.26
C LEU A 6 12.55 -4.73 4.80
N LYS A 7 13.55 -4.95 3.93
CA LYS A 7 13.41 -4.71 2.49
C LYS A 7 12.35 -5.61 1.86
N ALA A 8 12.28 -6.88 2.26
CA ALA A 8 11.24 -7.80 1.79
C ALA A 8 9.85 -7.35 2.26
N GLN A 9 9.70 -6.92 3.52
CA GLN A 9 8.44 -6.41 4.05
C GLN A 9 7.98 -5.12 3.35
N ILE A 10 8.91 -4.23 3.00
CA ILE A 10 8.59 -3.02 2.21
C ILE A 10 8.10 -3.42 0.82
N GLN A 11 8.76 -4.38 0.17
CA GLN A 11 8.34 -4.87 -1.14
C GLN A 11 6.95 -5.52 -1.10
N GLU A 12 6.69 -6.38 -0.11
CA GLU A 12 5.37 -7.01 0.08
C GLU A 12 4.28 -5.97 0.33
N ALA A 13 4.58 -4.91 1.09
CA ALA A 13 3.65 -3.83 1.33
C ALA A 13 3.42 -2.96 0.07
N GLU A 14 4.44 -2.73 -0.76
CA GLU A 14 4.29 -2.08 -2.08
C GLU A 14 3.36 -2.89 -3.00
N ASP A 15 3.57 -4.19 -3.08
CA ASP A 15 2.76 -5.08 -3.91
C ASP A 15 1.31 -5.11 -3.41
N ALA A 16 1.09 -5.19 -2.10
CA ALA A 16 -0.26 -5.16 -1.51
C ALA A 16 -1.00 -3.84 -1.76
N VAL A 17 -0.31 -2.70 -1.66
CA VAL A 17 -0.87 -1.38 -1.99
C VAL A 17 -1.30 -1.33 -3.46
N LYS A 18 -0.49 -1.88 -4.35
CA LYS A 18 -0.79 -1.91 -5.78
C LYS A 18 -1.98 -2.81 -6.10
N GLU A 19 -2.07 -3.99 -5.49
CA GLU A 19 -3.23 -4.88 -5.64
C GLU A 19 -4.51 -4.21 -5.12
N ALA A 20 -4.42 -3.49 -4.00
CA ALA A 20 -5.53 -2.72 -3.44
C ALA A 20 -5.97 -1.57 -4.36
N GLU A 21 -5.03 -0.87 -5.02
CA GLU A 21 -5.33 0.14 -6.05
C GLU A 21 -6.10 -0.46 -7.23
N GLU A 22 -5.63 -1.58 -7.77
CA GLU A 22 -6.29 -2.28 -8.89
C GLU A 22 -7.69 -2.76 -8.49
N ALA A 23 -7.85 -3.31 -7.29
CA ALA A 23 -9.14 -3.75 -6.77
C ALA A 23 -10.12 -2.57 -6.57
N LEU A 24 -9.62 -1.43 -6.07
CA LEU A 24 -10.39 -0.20 -5.93
C LEU A 24 -10.86 0.34 -7.28
N GLU A 25 -10.00 0.34 -8.29
CA GLU A 25 -10.36 0.77 -9.64
C GLU A 25 -11.46 -0.13 -10.24
N MET A 26 -11.35 -1.45 -10.05
CA MET A 26 -12.39 -2.39 -10.49
C MET A 26 -13.70 -2.19 -9.73
N ALA A 27 -13.65 -1.94 -8.41
CA ALA A 27 -14.82 -1.67 -7.58
C ALA A 27 -15.51 -0.37 -8.00
N LYS A 28 -14.75 0.70 -8.26
CA LYS A 28 -15.27 1.96 -8.83
C LYS A 28 -15.95 1.73 -10.18
N ALA A 29 -15.31 0.97 -11.06
CA ALA A 29 -15.86 0.66 -12.38
C ALA A 29 -17.16 -0.17 -12.28
N ALA A 30 -17.29 -0.99 -11.24
CA ALA A 30 -18.51 -1.74 -10.92
C ALA A 30 -19.59 -0.90 -10.21
N GLY A 31 -19.33 0.38 -9.91
CA GLY A 31 -20.26 1.28 -9.21
C GLY A 31 -20.39 0.99 -7.72
N VAL A 32 -19.39 0.33 -7.12
CA VAL A 32 -19.29 0.15 -5.67
C VAL A 32 -18.81 1.45 -5.04
N ASP A 33 -19.38 1.82 -3.90
CA ASP A 33 -18.88 2.92 -3.09
C ASP A 33 -17.58 2.49 -2.39
N VAL A 34 -16.52 3.24 -2.63
CA VAL A 34 -15.17 2.91 -2.19
C VAL A 34 -14.51 4.04 -1.40
N GLU A 35 -15.23 5.10 -1.01
CA GLU A 35 -14.62 6.25 -0.31
C GLU A 35 -13.83 5.82 0.94
N GLU A 36 -14.37 4.90 1.74
CA GLU A 36 -13.70 4.39 2.94
C GLU A 36 -12.44 3.58 2.59
N LEU A 37 -12.53 2.73 1.57
CA LEU A 37 -11.41 1.91 1.10
C LEU A 37 -10.28 2.76 0.48
N GLU A 38 -10.62 3.87 -0.18
CA GLU A 38 -9.63 4.84 -0.67
C GLU A 38 -8.90 5.55 0.46
N ALA A 39 -9.62 5.92 1.52
CA ALA A 39 -9.02 6.52 2.71
C ALA A 39 -8.05 5.54 3.40
N GLU A 40 -8.46 4.28 3.59
CA GLU A 40 -7.60 3.23 4.14
C GLU A 40 -6.35 2.99 3.28
N LEU A 41 -6.50 2.98 1.95
CA LEU A 41 -5.38 2.82 1.03
C LEU A 41 -4.39 3.98 1.10
N GLU A 42 -4.88 5.23 1.17
CA GLU A 42 -4.02 6.40 1.32
C GLU A 42 -3.24 6.38 2.65
N GLU A 43 -3.86 5.92 3.74
CA GLU A 43 -3.15 5.72 5.01
C GLU A 43 -2.08 4.63 4.90
N ALA A 44 -2.38 3.51 4.24
CA ALA A 44 -1.42 2.43 4.00
C ALA A 44 -0.23 2.90 3.16
N LYS A 45 -0.47 3.69 2.10
CA LYS A 45 0.59 4.34 1.28
C LYS A 45 1.45 5.28 2.11
N ALA A 46 0.84 6.11 2.96
CA ALA A 46 1.56 7.03 3.81
C ALA A 46 2.45 6.30 4.84
N ALA A 47 1.96 5.19 5.41
CA ALA A 47 2.74 4.34 6.30
C ALA A 47 3.90 3.66 5.58
N LEU A 48 3.66 3.10 4.38
CA LEU A 48 4.68 2.50 3.54
C LEU A 48 5.78 3.50 3.17
N LYS A 49 5.40 4.72 2.79
CA LYS A 49 6.34 5.79 2.49
C LYS A 49 7.23 6.14 3.69
N LYS A 50 6.67 6.22 4.89
CA LYS A 50 7.46 6.44 6.12
C LYS A 50 8.45 5.29 6.38
N LEU A 51 8.03 4.05 6.13
CA LEU A 51 8.87 2.87 6.23
C LEU A 51 10.03 2.91 5.21
N GLN A 52 9.75 3.26 3.97
CA GLN A 52 10.76 3.45 2.92
C GLN A 52 11.75 4.58 3.27
N GLU A 53 11.25 5.72 3.74
CA GLU A 53 12.09 6.86 4.16
C GLU A 53 12.96 6.52 5.37
N ALA A 54 12.45 5.71 6.30
CA ALA A 54 13.22 5.22 7.44
C ALA A 54 14.27 4.18 7.04
N PHE A 55 13.98 3.34 6.04
CA PHE A 55 14.93 2.35 5.51
C PHE A 55 16.01 2.97 4.61
N ALA A 56 15.70 4.06 3.90
CA ALA A 56 16.64 4.77 3.04
C ALA A 56 17.62 5.69 3.80
N LYS A 57 17.51 5.78 5.12
CA LYS A 57 18.29 6.65 6.01
C LYS A 57 19.43 5.90 6.70
#